data_AF-A0A9R1AZN5-F1
#
_entry.id   AF-A0A9R1AZN5-F1
#
_cell.length_a   1.000
_cell.length_b   1.000
_cell.length_c   1.000
_cell.angle_alpha   90.00
_cell.angle_beta   90.00
_cell.angle_gamma   90.00
#
_symmetry.space_group_name_H-M   'P 1'
#
loop_
_entity.id
_entity.type
_entity.pdbx_description
1 polymer ?
#
loop_
_entity_poly.entity_id
_entity_poly.type
_entity_poly.pdbx_seq_one_letter_code
_entity_poly.pdbx_strand_id
1 'polypeptide(L)'
;MVVMHEYECLVAACMQGYMDNFVDQTEFWYEKGGDNKRDDDKWWMPTVKVPAEGLSDVTRKWLQYQKECVNQVLKAAMAINAQVLVEMEIPEIYIESLPKKGKTSLGDAIYRSITDEEFDPIEFLEGVDLSTEHKVLDLKNRIEASTIIWKRKMQTKDAKSSWGSIISFEKREQFEERAETILHLLKLQFPGAPQSQLDISKIQYNRDVGYALLESYSRVLESLAYSVISRIEDVLGADAAATNLTASEAARRQLEMNAPRKLDAREELEKLNEAPASMTLYDFMGWHFDQDELMRKKEGGTLDEAGEAMLLKKAPSLAPKKFSYVDSLTGGVRSPSARH
;
A
#
# COMPACT_ATOMS: atom_id res chain seq x y z
N MET A 1 -17.05 21.65 -25.64
CA MET A 1 -15.94 22.60 -25.30
C MET A 1 -16.30 23.54 -24.15
N VAL A 2 -17.35 24.38 -24.25
CA VAL A 2 -17.73 25.34 -23.19
C VAL A 2 -17.97 24.67 -21.84
N VAL A 3 -18.77 23.60 -21.82
CA VAL A 3 -19.07 22.83 -20.60
C VAL A 3 -17.80 22.26 -19.96
N MET A 4 -16.90 21.66 -20.76
CA MET A 4 -15.61 21.11 -20.27
C MET A 4 -14.72 22.20 -19.66
N HIS A 5 -14.68 23.38 -20.27
CA HIS A 5 -13.92 24.52 -19.76
C HIS A 5 -14.49 25.03 -18.42
N GLU A 6 -15.81 25.12 -18.27
CA GLU A 6 -16.44 25.50 -16.99
C GLU A 6 -16.09 24.51 -15.86
N TYR A 7 -16.16 23.21 -16.14
CA TYR A 7 -15.75 22.18 -15.19
C TYR A 7 -14.27 22.31 -14.81
N GLU A 8 -13.40 22.59 -15.77
CA GLU A 8 -11.97 22.77 -15.53
C GLU A 8 -11.67 23.99 -14.66
N CYS A 9 -12.35 25.13 -14.89
CA CYS A 9 -12.27 26.30 -14.03
C CYS A 9 -12.71 25.99 -12.59
N LEU A 10 -13.78 25.20 -12.43
CA LEU A 10 -14.24 24.75 -11.11
C LEU A 10 -13.20 23.88 -10.41
N VAL A 11 -12.58 22.94 -11.13
CA VAL A 11 -11.51 22.08 -10.60
C VAL A 11 -10.31 22.91 -10.14
N ALA A 12 -9.91 23.91 -10.92
CA ALA A 12 -8.84 24.84 -10.55
C ALA A 12 -9.18 25.65 -9.28
N ALA A 13 -10.39 26.19 -9.20
CA ALA A 13 -10.85 26.96 -8.03
C ALA A 13 -10.89 26.09 -6.76
N CYS A 14 -11.38 24.84 -6.86
CA CYS A 14 -11.36 23.89 -5.75
C CYS A 14 -9.92 23.61 -5.29
N MET A 15 -8.99 23.39 -6.23
CA MET A 15 -7.58 23.14 -5.92
C MET A 15 -6.98 24.29 -5.11
N GLN A 16 -7.19 25.53 -5.56
CA GLN A 16 -6.73 26.72 -4.83
C GLN A 16 -7.33 26.79 -3.43
N GLY A 17 -8.66 26.59 -3.30
CA GLY A 17 -9.33 26.61 -2.00
C GLY A 17 -8.80 25.54 -1.03
N TYR A 18 -8.42 24.35 -1.52
CA TYR A 18 -7.79 23.35 -0.67
C TYR A 18 -6.37 23.73 -0.24
N MET A 19 -5.60 24.37 -1.11
CA MET A 19 -4.26 24.88 -0.77
C MET A 19 -4.32 26.02 0.25
N ASP A 20 -5.32 26.90 0.16
CA ASP A 20 -5.49 28.04 1.08
C ASP A 20 -5.78 27.58 2.52
N ASN A 21 -6.32 26.38 2.72
CA ASN A 21 -6.57 25.82 4.05
C ASN A 21 -5.27 25.54 4.85
N PHE A 22 -4.10 25.56 4.21
CA PHE A 22 -2.82 25.28 4.85
C PHE A 22 -2.17 26.51 5.49
N VAL A 23 -2.70 27.72 5.26
CA VAL A 23 -2.09 29.00 5.71
C VAL A 23 -1.89 29.06 7.23
N ASP A 24 -2.85 28.54 8.00
CA ASP A 24 -2.83 28.61 9.46
C ASP A 24 -2.22 27.36 10.14
N GLN A 25 -1.67 26.43 9.37
CA GLN A 25 -1.09 25.20 9.90
C GLN A 25 0.30 25.44 10.48
N THR A 26 0.48 25.10 11.76
CA THR A 26 1.73 25.35 12.50
C THR A 26 2.33 24.10 13.14
N GLU A 27 1.61 22.98 13.15
CA GLU A 27 2.08 21.72 13.75
C GLU A 27 3.16 21.01 12.92
N PHE A 28 3.43 21.43 11.69
CA PHE A 28 4.54 20.91 10.90
C PHE A 28 5.25 22.06 10.20
N TRP A 29 6.54 21.89 9.94
CA TRP A 29 7.37 22.89 9.28
C TRP A 29 8.38 22.24 8.34
N TYR A 30 8.99 23.05 7.49
CA TYR A 30 10.00 22.60 6.54
C TYR A 30 11.36 23.17 6.90
N GLU A 31 12.36 22.30 6.96
CA GLU A 31 13.76 22.68 7.12
C GLU A 31 14.49 22.54 5.79
N LYS A 32 15.34 23.53 5.50
CA LYS A 32 16.22 23.50 4.32
C LYS A 32 17.14 22.28 4.46
N GLY A 33 17.15 21.41 3.45
CA GLY A 33 18.02 20.24 3.45
C GLY A 33 19.47 20.66 3.70
N GLY A 34 20.05 20.21 4.81
CA GLY A 34 21.48 20.39 5.08
C GLY A 34 22.32 19.45 4.22
N ASP A 35 23.61 19.77 4.06
CA ASP A 35 24.66 19.00 3.33
C ASP A 35 24.82 17.52 3.75
N ASN A 36 24.02 17.05 4.70
CA ASN A 36 23.96 15.65 5.06
C ASN A 36 23.33 14.87 3.91
N LYS A 37 24.12 13.99 3.29
CA LYS A 37 23.70 13.00 2.30
C LYS A 37 22.43 12.28 2.78
N ARG A 38 21.28 12.77 2.33
CA ARG A 38 20.01 12.05 2.43
C ARG A 38 20.04 11.00 1.34
N ASP A 39 19.88 9.74 1.70
CA ASP A 39 19.70 8.63 0.75
C ASP A 39 18.23 8.63 0.31
N ASP A 40 17.82 9.76 -0.26
CA ASP A 40 16.43 10.11 -0.54
C ASP A 40 16.35 10.57 -2.00
N ASP A 41 15.43 9.98 -2.76
CA ASP A 41 15.27 10.22 -4.20
C ASP A 41 14.94 11.69 -4.52
N LYS A 42 14.49 12.47 -3.52
CA LYS A 42 14.10 13.87 -3.63
C LYS A 42 15.03 14.80 -2.85
N TRP A 43 16.35 14.63 -3.00
CA TRP A 43 17.38 15.42 -2.28
C TRP A 43 17.24 16.94 -2.40
N TRP A 44 16.59 17.45 -3.46
CA TRP A 44 16.35 18.88 -3.68
C TRP A 44 15.16 19.44 -2.88
N MET A 45 14.33 18.60 -2.26
CA MET A 45 13.14 19.03 -1.52
C MET A 45 13.46 19.32 -0.04
N PRO A 46 12.89 20.40 0.54
CA PRO A 46 12.96 20.63 1.98
C PRO A 46 12.41 19.45 2.77
N THR A 47 13.02 19.12 3.91
CA THR A 47 12.53 18.04 4.77
C THR A 47 11.45 18.56 5.70
N VAL A 48 10.33 17.86 5.70
CA VAL A 48 9.25 18.07 6.66
C VAL A 48 9.68 17.64 8.05
N LYS A 49 9.27 18.42 9.06
CA LYS A 49 9.43 18.16 10.47
C LYS A 49 8.09 18.28 11.17
N VAL A 50 7.94 17.49 12.22
CA VAL A 50 6.76 17.41 13.10
C VAL A 50 7.26 17.37 14.55
N PRO A 51 6.42 17.64 15.56
CA PRO A 51 6.76 17.48 16.98
C PRO A 51 7.28 16.08 17.28
N ALA A 52 8.08 15.95 18.35
CA ALA A 52 8.69 14.67 18.72
C ALA A 52 7.64 13.61 19.08
N GLU A 53 6.54 14.06 19.68
CA GLU A 53 5.34 13.27 19.98
C GLU A 53 4.42 13.01 18.77
N GLY A 54 4.74 13.55 17.60
CA GLY A 54 3.90 13.51 16.40
C GLY A 54 2.85 14.62 16.36
N LEU A 55 2.02 14.56 15.32
CA LEU A 55 0.90 15.48 15.12
C LEU A 55 -0.27 15.15 16.03
N SER A 56 -1.04 16.19 16.39
CA SER A 56 -2.31 16.02 17.07
C SER A 56 -3.29 15.18 16.25
N ASP A 57 -4.17 14.45 16.92
CA ASP A 57 -5.21 13.65 16.25
C ASP A 57 -6.12 14.50 15.35
N VAL A 58 -6.34 15.76 15.73
CA VAL A 58 -7.14 16.72 14.97
C VAL A 58 -6.44 17.04 13.65
N THR A 59 -5.17 17.43 13.71
CA THR A 59 -4.38 17.79 12.53
C THR A 59 -4.14 16.58 11.63
N ARG A 60 -3.88 15.41 12.20
CA ARG A 60 -3.74 14.14 11.46
C ARG A 60 -5.01 13.81 10.66
N LYS A 61 -6.17 13.84 11.30
CA LYS A 61 -7.46 13.58 10.64
C LYS A 61 -7.78 14.65 9.59
N TRP A 62 -7.47 15.90 9.88
CA TRP A 62 -7.64 17.00 8.94
C TRP A 62 -6.76 16.84 7.69
N LEU A 63 -5.49 16.46 7.84
CA LEU A 63 -4.59 16.18 6.70
C LEU A 63 -5.13 15.04 5.81
N GLN A 64 -5.64 13.97 6.43
CA GLN A 64 -6.26 12.86 5.68
C GLN A 64 -7.49 13.33 4.89
N TYR A 65 -8.32 14.18 5.51
CA TYR A 65 -9.46 14.79 4.83
C TYR A 65 -9.03 15.66 3.65
N GLN A 66 -8.05 16.56 3.84
CA GLN A 66 -7.52 17.40 2.76
C GLN A 66 -6.94 16.55 1.62
N LYS A 67 -6.20 15.48 1.95
CA LYS A 67 -5.67 14.54 0.96
C LYS A 67 -6.79 13.94 0.11
N GLU A 68 -7.89 13.48 0.72
CA GLU A 68 -9.00 12.91 -0.04
C GLU A 68 -9.71 13.97 -0.90
N CYS A 69 -9.88 15.19 -0.40
CA CYS A 69 -10.40 16.29 -1.19
C CYS A 69 -9.55 16.58 -2.44
N VAL A 70 -8.22 16.69 -2.28
CA VAL A 70 -7.31 16.90 -3.42
C VAL A 70 -7.28 15.67 -4.35
N ASN A 71 -7.47 14.46 -3.84
CA ASN A 71 -7.57 13.24 -4.65
C ASN A 71 -8.81 13.27 -5.58
N GLN A 72 -9.91 13.89 -5.17
CA GLN A 72 -11.06 14.09 -6.04
C GLN A 72 -10.78 15.09 -7.16
N VAL A 73 -10.02 16.17 -6.87
CA VAL A 73 -9.52 17.12 -7.88
C VAL A 73 -8.61 16.40 -8.88
N LEU A 74 -7.69 15.56 -8.39
CA LEU A 74 -6.79 14.76 -9.23
C LEU A 74 -7.59 13.88 -10.21
N LYS A 75 -8.55 13.11 -9.70
CA LYS A 75 -9.41 12.24 -10.53
C LYS A 75 -10.20 13.02 -11.57
N ALA A 76 -10.74 14.18 -11.20
CA ALA A 76 -11.49 15.04 -12.12
C ALA A 76 -10.58 15.59 -13.23
N ALA A 77 -9.39 16.10 -12.88
CA ALA A 77 -8.41 16.60 -13.84
C ALA A 77 -7.96 15.49 -14.83
N MET A 78 -7.64 14.31 -14.32
CA MET A 78 -7.30 13.14 -15.16
C MET A 78 -8.44 12.72 -16.09
N ALA A 79 -9.69 12.79 -15.63
CA ALA A 79 -10.86 12.47 -16.45
C ALA A 79 -11.05 13.48 -17.59
N ILE A 80 -10.89 14.78 -17.30
CA ILE A 80 -10.93 15.84 -18.31
C ILE A 80 -9.82 15.63 -19.34
N ASN A 81 -8.58 15.44 -18.88
CA ASN A 81 -7.43 15.25 -19.76
C ASN A 81 -7.62 14.04 -20.69
N ALA A 82 -8.06 12.91 -20.12
CA ALA A 82 -8.33 11.71 -20.90
C ALA A 82 -9.45 11.91 -21.92
N GLN A 83 -10.54 12.61 -21.58
CA GLN A 83 -11.62 12.88 -22.54
C GLN A 83 -11.13 13.76 -23.68
N VAL A 84 -10.36 14.81 -23.40
CA VAL A 84 -9.79 15.70 -24.42
C VAL A 84 -8.89 14.92 -25.38
N LEU A 85 -8.03 14.03 -24.86
CA LEU A 85 -7.17 13.17 -25.69
C LEU A 85 -7.96 12.21 -26.58
N VAL A 86 -9.11 11.70 -26.13
CA VAL A 86 -9.99 10.86 -26.95
C VAL A 86 -10.55 11.66 -28.14
N GLU A 87 -11.01 12.89 -27.89
CA GLU A 87 -11.62 13.77 -28.90
C GLU A 87 -10.62 14.36 -29.90
N MET A 88 -9.34 14.49 -29.51
CA MET A 88 -8.29 14.96 -30.42
C MET A 88 -8.14 14.05 -31.64
N GLU A 89 -8.05 14.66 -32.82
CA GLU A 89 -7.83 13.95 -34.08
C GLU A 89 -6.51 13.18 -34.08
N ILE A 90 -6.50 12.00 -34.72
CA ILE A 90 -5.29 11.21 -34.88
C ILE A 90 -4.46 11.81 -36.04
N PRO A 91 -3.21 12.24 -35.80
CA PRO A 91 -2.39 12.85 -36.86
C PRO A 91 -2.07 11.87 -38.00
N GLU A 92 -2.12 12.34 -39.26
CA GLU A 92 -1.73 11.56 -40.45
C GLU A 92 -0.31 10.99 -40.31
N ILE A 93 0.63 11.74 -39.74
CA ILE A 93 2.02 11.32 -39.50
C ILE A 93 2.08 10.05 -38.62
N TYR A 94 1.24 9.98 -37.58
CA TYR A 94 1.16 8.79 -36.75
C TYR A 94 0.63 7.61 -37.56
N ILE A 95 -0.44 7.81 -38.33
CA ILE A 95 -1.05 6.78 -39.17
C ILE A 95 -0.05 6.24 -40.20
N GLU A 96 0.73 7.10 -40.84
CA GLU A 96 1.77 6.73 -41.81
C GLU A 96 2.89 5.92 -41.18
N SER A 97 3.16 6.12 -39.88
CA SER A 97 4.17 5.36 -39.14
C SER A 97 3.71 3.94 -38.75
N LEU A 98 2.40 3.67 -38.77
CA LEU A 98 1.84 2.39 -38.32
C LEU A 98 2.17 1.23 -39.28
N PRO A 99 2.36 0.01 -38.75
CA PRO A 99 2.45 -1.19 -39.57
C PRO A 99 1.18 -1.42 -40.42
N LYS A 100 1.35 -2.10 -41.57
CA LYS A 100 0.22 -2.41 -42.48
C LYS A 100 -0.84 -3.34 -41.87
N LYS A 101 -0.53 -4.07 -40.79
CA LYS A 101 -1.39 -5.09 -40.17
C LYS A 101 -1.33 -4.96 -38.65
N GLY A 102 -2.48 -4.94 -37.98
CA GLY A 102 -2.56 -4.91 -36.51
C GLY A 102 -1.83 -6.09 -35.85
N LYS A 103 -1.83 -7.27 -36.49
CA LYS A 103 -1.01 -8.41 -36.07
C LYS A 103 0.49 -8.07 -35.90
N THR A 104 1.04 -7.22 -36.76
CA THR A 104 2.45 -6.81 -36.67
C THR A 104 2.69 -5.93 -35.45
N SER A 105 1.74 -5.05 -35.10
CA SER A 105 1.80 -4.24 -33.89
C SER A 105 1.62 -5.07 -32.61
N LEU A 106 0.62 -5.97 -32.59
CA LEU A 106 0.36 -6.83 -31.43
C LEU A 106 1.40 -7.93 -31.24
N GLY A 107 2.10 -8.37 -32.28
CA GLY A 107 2.89 -9.59 -32.22
C GLY A 107 2.02 -10.85 -32.13
N ASP A 108 2.63 -12.01 -32.35
CA ASP A 108 1.90 -13.27 -32.55
C ASP A 108 1.12 -13.74 -31.31
N ALA A 109 1.69 -13.61 -30.11
CA ALA A 109 1.08 -14.10 -28.88
C ALA A 109 -0.19 -13.32 -28.51
N ILE A 110 -0.10 -12.00 -28.47
CA ILE A 110 -1.22 -11.11 -28.14
C ILE A 110 -2.29 -11.19 -29.23
N TYR A 111 -1.89 -11.21 -30.50
CA TYR A 111 -2.85 -11.36 -31.59
C TYR A 111 -3.65 -12.66 -31.46
N ARG A 112 -2.99 -13.80 -31.19
CA ARG A 112 -3.71 -15.07 -31.01
C ARG A 112 -4.76 -14.98 -29.91
N SER A 113 -4.39 -14.45 -28.73
CA SER A 113 -5.32 -14.34 -27.61
C SER A 113 -6.48 -13.38 -27.89
N ILE A 114 -6.23 -12.18 -28.42
CA ILE A 114 -7.30 -11.22 -28.73
C ILE A 114 -8.25 -11.76 -29.81
N THR A 115 -7.77 -12.61 -30.72
CA THR A 115 -8.58 -13.16 -31.81
C THR A 115 -9.16 -14.54 -31.54
N ASP A 116 -9.03 -15.06 -30.31
CA ASP A 116 -9.56 -16.37 -29.92
C ASP A 116 -11.10 -16.39 -29.92
N GLU A 117 -11.71 -17.57 -30.03
CA GLU A 117 -13.17 -17.70 -30.03
C GLU A 117 -13.75 -17.32 -28.66
N GLU A 118 -13.14 -17.82 -27.59
CA GLU A 118 -13.42 -17.44 -26.21
C GLU A 118 -12.38 -16.43 -25.73
N PHE A 119 -12.80 -15.35 -25.08
CA PHE A 119 -11.89 -14.32 -24.60
C PHE A 119 -12.40 -13.73 -23.29
N ASP A 120 -11.58 -13.85 -22.25
CA ASP A 120 -11.72 -13.10 -21.02
C ASP A 120 -10.58 -12.06 -20.92
N PRO A 121 -10.92 -10.75 -20.86
CA PRO A 121 -9.90 -9.71 -20.75
C PRO A 121 -9.13 -9.76 -19.42
N ILE A 122 -9.70 -10.34 -18.36
CA ILE A 122 -9.00 -10.47 -17.06
C ILE A 122 -7.94 -11.57 -17.15
N GLU A 123 -8.31 -12.79 -17.58
CA GLU A 123 -7.37 -13.88 -17.85
C GLU A 123 -6.26 -13.45 -18.83
N PHE A 124 -6.61 -12.71 -19.88
CA PHE A 124 -5.63 -12.16 -20.82
C PHE A 124 -4.56 -11.31 -20.10
N LEU A 125 -4.98 -10.38 -19.24
CA LEU A 125 -4.04 -9.49 -18.53
C LEU A 125 -3.20 -10.25 -17.51
N GLU A 126 -3.74 -11.28 -16.86
CA GLU A 126 -2.98 -12.17 -15.97
C GLU A 126 -1.88 -12.94 -16.72
N GLY A 127 -2.11 -13.26 -18.00
CA GLY A 127 -1.15 -13.92 -18.88
C GLY A 127 -0.08 -13.01 -19.48
N VAL A 128 -0.20 -11.69 -19.34
CA VAL A 128 0.77 -10.72 -19.87
C VAL A 128 1.68 -10.19 -18.77
N ASP A 129 2.97 -10.05 -19.08
CA ASP A 129 3.94 -9.48 -18.16
C ASP A 129 3.76 -7.96 -18.02
N LEU A 130 3.15 -7.54 -16.91
CA LEU A 130 2.90 -6.13 -16.55
C LEU A 130 3.76 -5.68 -15.35
N SER A 131 4.88 -6.36 -15.09
CA SER A 131 5.74 -6.13 -13.91
C SER A 131 6.41 -4.75 -13.84
N THR A 132 6.45 -4.01 -14.95
CA THR A 132 7.10 -2.69 -15.01
C THR A 132 6.24 -1.73 -15.82
N GLU A 133 6.30 -0.45 -15.47
CA GLU A 133 5.62 0.64 -16.17
C GLU A 133 5.89 0.63 -17.69
N HIS A 134 7.14 0.36 -18.09
CA HIS A 134 7.50 0.24 -19.51
C HIS A 134 6.76 -0.88 -20.25
N LYS A 135 6.49 -2.01 -19.59
CA LYS A 135 5.75 -3.12 -20.20
C LYS A 135 4.27 -2.82 -20.32
N VAL A 136 3.69 -2.16 -19.30
CA VAL A 136 2.32 -1.66 -19.35
C VAL A 136 2.16 -0.68 -20.53
N LEU A 137 3.10 0.26 -20.67
CA LEU A 137 3.11 1.24 -21.75
C LEU A 137 3.31 0.60 -23.13
N ASP A 138 4.19 -0.38 -23.26
CA ASP A 138 4.39 -1.15 -24.50
C ASP A 138 3.09 -1.83 -24.94
N LEU A 139 2.41 -2.52 -24.01
CA LEU A 139 1.13 -3.15 -24.30
C LEU A 139 0.08 -2.11 -24.74
N LYS A 140 -0.07 -1.00 -24.00
CA LYS A 140 -0.99 0.10 -24.34
C LYS A 140 -0.75 0.60 -25.77
N ASN A 141 0.50 0.92 -26.11
CA ASN A 141 0.88 1.40 -27.46
C ASN A 141 0.51 0.39 -28.56
N ARG A 142 0.78 -0.89 -28.33
CA ARG A 142 0.53 -1.95 -29.32
C ARG A 142 -0.96 -2.17 -29.55
N ILE A 143 -1.77 -2.09 -28.49
CA ILE A 143 -3.24 -2.20 -28.57
C ILE A 143 -3.80 -0.98 -29.32
N GLU A 144 -3.44 0.25 -28.93
CA GLU A 144 -3.89 1.48 -29.58
C GLU A 144 -3.57 1.51 -31.08
N ALA A 145 -2.32 1.19 -31.44
CA ALA A 145 -1.89 1.08 -32.83
C ALA A 145 -2.77 0.10 -33.63
N SER A 146 -3.12 -1.03 -33.02
CA SER A 146 -3.90 -2.09 -33.67
C SER A 146 -5.36 -1.70 -33.86
N THR A 147 -5.95 -1.06 -32.86
CA THR A 147 -7.30 -0.48 -32.93
C THR A 147 -7.40 0.51 -34.09
N ILE A 148 -6.42 1.41 -34.24
CA ILE A 148 -6.39 2.38 -35.34
C ILE A 148 -6.28 1.68 -36.71
N ILE A 149 -5.42 0.68 -36.83
CA ILE A 149 -5.26 -0.09 -38.08
C ILE A 149 -6.57 -0.80 -38.45
N TRP A 150 -7.30 -1.36 -37.48
CA TRP A 150 -8.58 -2.03 -37.72
C TRP A 150 -9.69 -1.07 -38.11
N LYS A 151 -9.85 0.04 -37.38
CA LYS A 151 -10.80 1.13 -37.69
C LYS A 151 -10.62 1.64 -39.13
N ARG A 152 -9.38 1.95 -39.54
CA ARG A 152 -9.09 2.42 -40.92
C ARG A 152 -9.38 1.38 -41.99
N LYS A 153 -9.09 0.10 -41.71
CA LYS A 153 -9.40 -1.01 -42.65
C LYS A 153 -10.88 -1.28 -42.79
N MET A 154 -11.69 -0.91 -41.80
CA MET A 154 -13.15 -0.98 -41.88
C MET A 154 -13.65 0.08 -42.87
N GLN A 155 -13.30 1.35 -42.64
CA GLN A 155 -13.70 2.48 -43.49
C GLN A 155 -13.25 2.36 -44.96
N THR A 156 -12.05 1.82 -45.20
CA THR A 156 -11.53 1.64 -46.58
C THR A 156 -12.28 0.55 -47.37
N LYS A 157 -12.87 -0.44 -46.67
CA LYS A 157 -13.58 -1.56 -47.31
C LYS A 157 -15.03 -1.25 -47.66
N ASP A 158 -15.67 -0.35 -46.93
CA ASP A 158 -17.01 0.13 -47.28
C ASP A 158 -17.00 0.89 -48.63
N ALA A 159 -15.85 1.44 -49.02
CA ALA A 159 -15.67 2.16 -50.29
C ALA A 159 -15.27 1.28 -51.49
N LYS A 160 -14.77 0.05 -51.29
CA LYS A 160 -14.32 -0.86 -52.37
C LYS A 160 -14.68 -2.32 -52.07
N SER A 161 -15.68 -2.81 -52.80
CA SER A 161 -16.16 -4.20 -52.96
C SER A 161 -15.54 -5.33 -52.10
N SER A 162 -16.44 -6.00 -51.38
CA SER A 162 -16.26 -7.12 -50.45
C SER A 162 -15.82 -8.45 -51.09
N TRP A 163 -14.63 -8.51 -51.68
CA TRP A 163 -14.06 -9.78 -52.16
C TRP A 163 -12.58 -9.86 -51.79
N GLY A 164 -12.25 -10.38 -50.60
CA GLY A 164 -10.85 -10.72 -50.29
C GLY A 164 -10.40 -10.70 -48.82
N SER A 165 -11.29 -10.82 -47.84
CA SER A 165 -10.88 -10.89 -46.43
C SER A 165 -11.37 -12.15 -45.75
N ILE A 166 -10.43 -12.95 -45.24
CA ILE A 166 -10.68 -14.19 -44.49
C ILE A 166 -11.37 -13.92 -43.14
N ILE A 167 -11.22 -12.71 -42.59
CA ILE A 167 -11.88 -12.28 -41.35
C ILE A 167 -13.11 -11.43 -41.70
N SER A 168 -14.28 -11.87 -41.23
CA SER A 168 -15.57 -11.18 -41.38
C SER A 168 -15.54 -9.78 -40.74
N PHE A 169 -16.53 -8.96 -41.06
CA PHE A 169 -16.70 -7.63 -40.48
C PHE A 169 -16.98 -7.73 -38.97
N GLU A 170 -17.94 -8.57 -38.60
CA GLU A 170 -18.36 -8.87 -37.22
C GLU A 170 -17.18 -9.31 -36.32
N LYS A 171 -16.29 -10.17 -36.84
CA LYS A 171 -15.09 -10.58 -36.08
C LYS A 171 -14.11 -9.42 -35.82
N ARG A 172 -14.07 -8.38 -36.66
CA ARG A 172 -13.18 -7.24 -36.42
C ARG A 172 -13.76 -6.25 -35.42
N GLU A 173 -15.08 -6.07 -35.43
CA GLU A 173 -15.80 -5.30 -34.41
C GLU A 173 -15.59 -5.92 -33.03
N GLN A 174 -15.67 -7.25 -32.93
CA GLN A 174 -15.33 -7.98 -31.69
C GLN A 174 -13.88 -7.71 -31.23
N PHE A 175 -12.91 -7.69 -32.14
CA PHE A 175 -11.51 -7.43 -31.77
C PHE A 175 -11.30 -5.99 -31.30
N GLU A 176 -12.04 -5.05 -31.87
CA GLU A 176 -12.04 -3.65 -31.47
C GLU A 176 -12.63 -3.46 -30.07
N GLU A 177 -13.80 -4.05 -29.79
CA GLU A 177 -14.42 -4.04 -28.46
C GLU A 177 -13.50 -4.67 -27.40
N ARG A 178 -12.85 -5.79 -27.72
CA ARG A 178 -11.87 -6.43 -26.83
C ARG A 178 -10.68 -5.53 -26.56
N ALA A 179 -10.15 -4.86 -27.59
CA ALA A 179 -9.03 -3.93 -27.44
C ALA A 179 -9.40 -2.71 -26.58
N GLU A 180 -10.57 -2.12 -26.79
CA GLU A 180 -11.08 -1.01 -25.97
C GLU A 180 -11.29 -1.44 -24.50
N THR A 181 -11.81 -2.65 -24.29
CA THR A 181 -11.94 -3.24 -22.94
C THR A 181 -10.58 -3.40 -22.26
N ILE A 182 -9.57 -3.92 -22.97
CA ILE A 182 -8.19 -4.05 -22.44
C ILE A 182 -7.64 -2.68 -22.04
N LEU A 183 -7.78 -1.66 -22.91
CA LEU A 183 -7.30 -0.30 -22.61
C LEU A 183 -7.99 0.28 -21.38
N HIS A 184 -9.29 0.03 -21.22
CA HIS A 184 -10.04 0.46 -20.04
C HIS A 184 -9.52 -0.21 -18.76
N LEU A 185 -9.31 -1.52 -18.78
CA LEU A 185 -8.78 -2.26 -17.62
C LEU A 185 -7.36 -1.83 -17.27
N LEU A 186 -6.49 -1.59 -18.26
CA LEU A 186 -5.16 -1.03 -18.03
C LEU A 186 -5.23 0.33 -17.32
N LYS A 187 -6.19 1.19 -17.69
CA LYS A 187 -6.40 2.47 -17.02
C LYS A 187 -6.86 2.32 -15.56
N LEU A 188 -7.70 1.32 -15.27
CA LEU A 188 -8.14 1.03 -13.90
C LEU A 188 -7.01 0.47 -13.03
N GLN A 189 -6.18 -0.43 -13.58
CA GLN A 189 -5.07 -1.06 -12.86
C GLN A 189 -3.85 -0.13 -12.72
N PHE A 190 -3.61 0.73 -13.70
CA PHE A 190 -2.44 1.61 -13.78
C PHE A 190 -2.85 3.07 -14.04
N PRO A 191 -3.52 3.73 -13.08
CA PRO A 191 -4.03 5.09 -13.26
C PRO A 191 -2.92 6.13 -13.49
N GLY A 192 -1.69 5.87 -13.03
CA GLY A 192 -0.52 6.73 -13.23
C GLY A 192 0.38 6.34 -14.41
N ALA A 193 -0.10 5.52 -15.35
CA ALA A 193 0.71 5.11 -16.49
C ALA A 193 1.11 6.32 -17.36
N PRO A 194 2.32 6.31 -17.99
CA PRO A 194 2.76 7.40 -18.83
C PRO A 194 1.87 7.59 -20.06
N GLN A 195 1.93 8.80 -20.64
CA GLN A 195 1.28 9.09 -21.91
C GLN A 195 1.78 8.14 -23.01
N SER A 196 0.85 7.62 -23.81
CA SER A 196 1.20 6.73 -24.91
C SER A 196 1.85 7.48 -26.06
N GLN A 197 2.44 6.75 -27.02
CA GLN A 197 2.96 7.33 -28.25
C GLN A 197 1.85 8.01 -29.07
N LEU A 198 0.63 7.46 -29.03
CA LEU A 198 -0.52 8.08 -29.66
C LEU A 198 -0.88 9.40 -28.95
N ASP A 199 -0.96 9.40 -27.62
CA ASP A 199 -1.27 10.59 -26.82
C ASP A 199 -0.24 11.71 -27.12
N ILE A 200 1.05 11.37 -27.06
CA ILE A 200 2.16 12.29 -27.36
C ILE A 200 2.02 12.84 -28.78
N SER A 201 1.72 11.98 -29.77
CA SER A 201 1.55 12.42 -31.15
C SER A 201 0.33 13.33 -31.31
N LYS A 202 -0.80 13.02 -30.67
CA LYS A 202 -2.00 13.88 -30.69
C LYS A 202 -1.68 15.26 -30.14
N ILE A 203 -1.00 15.34 -29.00
CA ILE A 203 -0.59 16.62 -28.39
C ILE A 203 0.37 17.38 -29.31
N GLN A 204 1.39 16.72 -29.85
CA GLN A 204 2.44 17.35 -30.65
C GLN A 204 1.91 17.98 -31.95
N TYR A 205 0.95 17.32 -32.61
CA TYR A 205 0.44 17.74 -33.93
C TYR A 205 -0.97 18.35 -33.90
N ASN A 206 -1.57 18.49 -32.72
CA ASN A 206 -2.86 19.16 -32.57
C ASN A 206 -2.80 20.62 -33.06
N ARG A 207 -3.84 21.05 -33.77
CA ARG A 207 -4.01 22.43 -34.26
C ARG A 207 -5.20 23.15 -33.64
N ASP A 208 -6.01 22.45 -32.86
CA ASP A 208 -7.14 23.04 -32.16
C ASP A 208 -6.67 23.71 -30.86
N VAL A 209 -6.79 25.04 -30.80
CA VAL A 209 -6.37 25.83 -29.64
C VAL A 209 -7.20 25.50 -28.40
N GLY A 210 -8.48 25.17 -28.55
CA GLY A 210 -9.36 24.79 -27.46
C GLY A 210 -8.93 23.47 -26.82
N TYR A 211 -8.67 22.44 -27.64
CA TYR A 211 -8.14 21.18 -27.12
C TYR A 211 -6.72 21.32 -26.54
N ALA A 212 -5.86 22.15 -27.12
CA ALA A 212 -4.54 22.41 -26.56
C ALA A 212 -4.62 23.04 -25.17
N LEU A 213 -5.53 24.00 -24.98
CA LEU A 213 -5.77 24.64 -23.69
C LEU A 213 -6.31 23.62 -22.66
N LEU A 214 -7.38 22.91 -23.01
CA LEU A 214 -8.00 21.93 -22.12
C LEU A 214 -7.05 20.79 -21.75
N GLU A 215 -6.22 20.29 -22.67
CA GLU A 215 -5.23 19.24 -22.39
C GLU A 215 -4.15 19.75 -21.44
N SER A 216 -3.52 20.88 -21.78
CA SER A 216 -2.37 21.38 -21.03
C SER A 216 -2.75 21.85 -19.63
N TYR A 217 -3.90 22.50 -19.48
CA TYR A 217 -4.34 23.03 -18.19
C TYR A 217 -4.79 21.89 -17.25
N SER A 218 -5.57 20.92 -17.74
CA SER A 218 -5.95 19.73 -16.96
C SER A 218 -4.73 18.91 -16.54
N ARG A 219 -3.71 18.78 -17.39
CA ARG A 219 -2.45 18.09 -17.04
C ARG A 219 -1.63 18.83 -15.99
N VAL A 220 -1.63 20.17 -16.01
CA VAL A 220 -1.00 20.97 -14.95
C VAL A 220 -1.75 20.80 -13.63
N LEU A 221 -3.08 20.79 -13.64
CA LEU A 221 -3.90 20.56 -12.45
C LEU A 221 -3.68 19.15 -11.87
N GLU A 222 -3.59 18.13 -12.73
CA GLU A 222 -3.24 16.76 -12.33
C GLU A 222 -1.88 16.74 -11.62
N SER A 223 -0.85 17.34 -12.23
CA SER A 223 0.51 17.39 -11.68
C SER A 223 0.55 18.13 -10.34
N LEU A 224 -0.19 19.23 -10.22
CA LEU A 224 -0.30 20.02 -9.00
C LEU A 224 -1.01 19.25 -7.88
N ALA A 225 -2.15 18.61 -8.19
CA ALA A 225 -2.90 17.81 -7.23
C ALA A 225 -2.07 16.63 -6.71
N TYR A 226 -1.38 15.91 -7.61
CA TYR A 226 -0.46 14.83 -7.24
C TYR A 226 0.67 15.36 -6.33
N SER A 227 1.25 16.51 -6.68
CA SER A 227 2.32 17.12 -5.88
C SER A 227 1.85 17.45 -4.47
N VAL A 228 0.66 18.03 -4.32
CA VAL A 228 0.08 18.37 -3.01
C VAL A 228 -0.25 17.12 -2.20
N ILE A 229 -0.84 16.09 -2.82
CA ILE A 229 -1.07 14.78 -2.16
C ILE A 229 0.26 14.22 -1.66
N SER A 230 1.30 14.19 -2.49
CA SER A 230 2.63 13.73 -2.08
C SER A 230 3.20 14.56 -0.92
N ARG A 231 2.99 15.89 -0.89
CA ARG A 231 3.43 16.71 0.26
C ARG A 231 2.68 16.34 1.54
N ILE A 232 1.37 16.08 1.47
CA ILE A 232 0.58 15.64 2.62
C ILE A 232 1.04 14.26 3.10
N GLU A 233 1.34 13.35 2.17
CA GLU A 233 1.87 12.02 2.49
C GLU A 233 3.25 12.08 3.14
N ASP A 234 4.14 12.97 2.70
CA ASP A 234 5.43 13.19 3.37
C ASP A 234 5.23 13.63 4.83
N VAL A 235 4.29 14.56 5.10
CA VAL A 235 3.98 15.02 6.46
C VAL A 235 3.43 13.87 7.33
N LEU A 236 2.48 13.11 6.80
CA LEU A 236 1.89 11.95 7.48
C LEU A 236 2.93 10.83 7.70
N GLY A 237 3.88 10.65 6.78
CA GLY A 237 4.99 9.73 6.91
C GLY A 237 5.95 10.14 8.02
N ALA A 238 6.27 11.44 8.13
CA ALA A 238 7.09 11.97 9.22
C ALA A 238 6.39 11.85 10.59
N ASP A 239 5.08 12.08 10.66
CA ASP A 239 4.25 11.83 11.86
C ASP A 239 4.29 10.35 12.29
N ALA A 240 4.13 9.42 11.34
CA ALA A 240 4.23 7.99 11.63
C ALA A 240 5.62 7.61 12.14
N ALA A 241 6.68 8.20 11.58
CA ALA A 241 8.05 7.97 12.07
C ALA A 241 8.26 8.51 13.50
N ALA A 242 7.78 9.71 13.81
CA ALA A 242 7.90 10.32 15.13
C ALA A 242 7.14 9.55 16.22
N THR A 243 5.91 9.13 15.92
CA THR A 243 5.08 8.32 16.84
C THR A 243 5.67 6.92 17.09
N ASN A 244 6.27 6.29 16.09
CA ASN A 244 6.96 5.01 16.26
C ASN A 244 8.22 5.14 17.14
N LEU A 245 8.98 6.23 16.97
CA LEU A 245 10.16 6.50 17.80
C LEU A 245 9.78 6.71 19.26
N THR A 246 8.75 7.51 19.54
CA THR A 246 8.26 7.72 20.91
C THR A 246 7.73 6.44 21.55
N ALA A 247 7.00 5.60 20.81
CA ALA A 247 6.56 4.30 21.29
C ALA A 247 7.74 3.35 21.60
N SER A 248 8.75 3.33 20.73
CA SER A 248 9.98 2.55 20.93
C SER A 248 10.75 3.02 22.16
N GLU A 249 10.91 4.33 22.33
CA GLU A 249 11.56 4.91 23.51
C GLU A 249 10.79 4.61 24.80
N ALA A 250 9.45 4.70 24.77
CA ALA A 250 8.62 4.36 25.92
C ALA A 250 8.77 2.88 26.31
N ALA A 251 8.78 1.97 25.33
CA ALA A 251 9.04 0.55 25.56
C ALA A 251 10.45 0.32 26.14
N ARG A 252 11.47 1.04 25.63
CA ARG A 252 12.84 0.97 26.14
C ARG A 252 12.95 1.45 27.58
N ARG A 253 12.27 2.55 27.94
CA ARG A 253 12.19 3.08 29.32
C ARG A 253 11.48 2.10 30.25
N GLN A 254 10.42 1.41 29.80
CA GLN A 254 9.77 0.37 30.59
C GLN A 254 10.69 -0.85 30.81
N LEU A 255 11.45 -1.26 29.79
CA LEU A 255 12.45 -2.32 29.94
C LEU A 255 13.59 -1.93 30.89
N GLU A 256 14.03 -0.66 30.88
CA GLU A 256 15.03 -0.15 31.83
C GLU A 256 14.49 -0.04 33.26
N MET A 257 13.23 0.36 33.46
CA MET A 257 12.57 0.35 34.77
C MET A 257 12.37 -1.08 35.33
N ASN A 258 12.08 -2.04 34.45
CA ASN A 258 11.90 -3.45 34.80
C ASN A 258 13.21 -4.25 34.80
N ALA A 259 14.34 -3.62 34.47
CA ALA A 259 15.64 -4.25 34.57
C ALA A 259 15.94 -4.51 36.06
N PRO A 260 16.34 -5.73 36.44
CA PRO A 260 16.71 -6.00 37.83
C PRO A 260 17.81 -5.01 38.23
N ARG A 261 17.56 -4.20 39.27
CA ARG A 261 18.58 -3.36 39.89
C ARG A 261 19.78 -4.25 40.15
N LYS A 262 20.98 -3.85 39.72
CA LYS A 262 22.21 -4.53 40.14
C LYS A 262 22.21 -4.53 41.66
N LEU A 263 21.89 -5.68 42.26
CA LEU A 263 22.03 -5.88 43.69
C LEU A 263 23.52 -5.76 43.96
N ASP A 264 23.91 -4.71 44.67
CA ASP A 264 25.27 -4.62 45.18
C ASP A 264 25.40 -5.73 46.23
N ALA A 265 26.12 -6.80 45.86
CA ALA A 265 26.26 -7.99 46.68
C ALA A 265 26.84 -7.65 48.08
N ARG A 266 27.46 -6.48 48.23
CA ARG A 266 28.00 -5.98 49.50
C ARG A 266 26.93 -5.39 50.41
N GLU A 267 25.94 -4.68 49.85
CA GLU A 267 24.88 -4.03 50.61
C GLU A 267 23.82 -5.04 51.10
N GLU A 268 23.58 -6.10 50.33
CA GLU A 268 22.74 -7.25 50.75
C GLU A 268 23.41 -8.08 51.84
N LEU A 269 24.74 -8.25 51.79
CA LEU A 269 25.49 -9.00 52.81
C LEU A 269 25.52 -8.27 54.17
N GLU A 270 25.59 -6.94 54.17
CA GLU A 270 25.53 -6.13 55.39
C GLU A 270 24.12 -6.16 56.01
N LYS A 271 23.05 -6.13 55.20
CA LYS A 271 21.66 -6.27 55.68
C LYS A 271 21.35 -7.66 56.24
N LEU A 272 22.02 -8.71 55.77
CA LEU A 272 21.89 -10.08 56.30
C LEU A 272 22.61 -10.30 57.64
N ASN A 273 23.63 -9.49 57.96
CA ASN A 273 24.38 -9.59 59.22
C ASN A 273 23.70 -8.86 60.39
N GLU A 274 22.74 -7.97 60.13
CA GLU A 274 22.00 -7.22 61.16
C GLU A 274 20.59 -7.75 61.43
N ALA A 275 20.15 -8.83 60.76
CA ALA A 275 18.86 -9.46 61.03
C ALA A 275 18.98 -10.55 62.11
N PRO A 276 18.07 -10.59 63.12
CA PRO A 276 18.06 -11.67 64.10
C PRO A 276 17.79 -13.01 63.39
N ALA A 277 18.70 -13.97 63.59
CA ALA A 277 18.62 -15.30 63.02
C ALA A 277 17.44 -16.10 63.60
N SER A 278 16.22 -15.91 63.08
CA SER A 278 15.07 -16.75 63.46
C SER A 278 13.91 -16.75 62.47
N MET A 279 14.15 -16.64 61.16
CA MET A 279 13.12 -16.99 60.17
C MET A 279 13.65 -18.08 59.27
N THR A 280 13.07 -19.27 59.40
CA THR A 280 13.36 -20.37 58.49
C THR A 280 12.62 -20.14 57.18
N LEU A 281 13.13 -20.71 56.09
CA LEU A 281 12.54 -20.62 54.74
C LEU A 281 11.06 -21.08 54.69
N TYR A 282 10.64 -21.82 55.73
CA TYR A 282 9.27 -22.26 55.97
C TYR A 282 8.32 -21.13 56.41
N ASP A 283 8.78 -20.20 57.26
CA ASP A 283 7.99 -19.02 57.70
C ASP A 283 7.76 -18.05 56.54
N PHE A 284 8.74 -17.91 55.65
CA PHE A 284 8.68 -16.96 54.54
C PHE A 284 7.69 -17.38 53.44
N MET A 285 7.54 -18.67 53.17
CA MET A 285 6.59 -19.14 52.15
C MET A 285 5.13 -19.08 52.62
N GLY A 286 4.86 -18.77 53.89
CA GLY A 286 3.51 -18.67 54.43
C GLY A 286 2.77 -20.02 54.49
N TRP A 287 3.50 -21.13 54.52
CA TRP A 287 2.92 -22.48 54.58
C TRP A 287 2.60 -22.88 56.02
N HIS A 288 1.89 -22.02 56.75
CA HIS A 288 1.18 -22.44 57.95
C HIS A 288 0.02 -23.33 57.52
N PHE A 289 0.26 -24.64 57.51
CA PHE A 289 -0.83 -25.60 57.48
C PHE A 289 -1.39 -25.67 58.91
N ASP A 290 -2.68 -25.39 59.08
CA ASP A 290 -3.44 -25.53 60.34
C ASP A 290 -3.61 -27.00 60.76
N GLN A 291 -2.53 -27.77 60.71
CA GLN A 291 -2.50 -29.19 60.97
C GLN A 291 -2.62 -29.47 62.48
N ASP A 292 -2.10 -28.60 63.33
CA ASP A 292 -2.24 -28.70 64.80
C ASP A 292 -3.66 -28.40 65.28
N GLU A 293 -4.38 -27.49 64.62
CA GLU A 293 -5.79 -27.19 64.95
C GLU A 293 -6.73 -28.31 64.49
N LEU A 294 -6.43 -28.93 63.34
CA LEU A 294 -7.10 -30.13 62.84
C LEU A 294 -6.82 -31.35 63.73
N MET A 295 -5.59 -31.55 64.23
CA MET A 295 -5.24 -32.63 65.15
C MET A 295 -5.97 -32.49 66.50
N ARG A 296 -6.10 -31.26 67.04
CA ARG A 296 -6.94 -31.00 68.24
C ARG A 296 -8.42 -31.30 68.01
N LYS A 297 -8.98 -30.99 66.84
CA LYS A 297 -10.38 -31.33 66.50
C LYS A 297 -10.58 -32.84 66.30
N LYS A 298 -9.52 -33.59 65.93
CA LYS A 298 -9.53 -35.05 65.80
C LYS A 298 -9.55 -35.74 67.15
N GLU A 299 -8.70 -35.29 68.07
CA GLU A 299 -8.68 -35.79 69.44
C GLU A 299 -9.95 -35.40 70.23
N GLY A 300 -10.62 -34.32 69.84
CA GLY A 300 -11.90 -33.86 70.40
C GLY A 300 -13.17 -34.39 69.72
N GLY A 301 -13.06 -35.29 68.73
CA GLY A 301 -14.21 -35.97 68.10
C GLY A 301 -15.17 -35.09 67.29
N THR A 302 -14.74 -33.91 66.83
CA THR A 302 -15.61 -32.92 66.13
C THR A 302 -15.22 -32.69 64.67
N LEU A 303 -14.46 -33.60 64.07
CA LEU A 303 -14.05 -33.56 62.67
C LEU A 303 -15.03 -34.29 61.74
N ASP A 304 -15.25 -33.72 60.55
CA ASP A 304 -16.01 -34.33 59.46
C ASP A 304 -15.08 -35.10 58.49
N GLU A 305 -15.66 -35.91 57.60
CA GLU A 305 -14.92 -36.71 56.60
C GLU A 305 -14.05 -35.86 55.66
N ALA A 306 -14.45 -34.60 55.41
CA ALA A 306 -13.68 -33.67 54.58
C ALA A 306 -12.38 -33.23 55.28
N GLY A 307 -12.42 -33.00 56.60
CA GLY A 307 -11.26 -32.65 57.39
C GLY A 307 -10.27 -33.81 57.58
N GLU A 308 -10.74 -35.07 57.64
CA GLU A 308 -9.84 -36.24 57.67
C GLU A 308 -9.05 -36.42 56.37
N ALA A 309 -9.67 -36.14 55.22
CA ALA A 309 -9.02 -36.25 53.91
C ALA A 309 -7.90 -35.21 53.69
N MET A 310 -7.92 -34.07 54.39
CA MET A 310 -6.87 -33.06 54.35
C MET A 310 -5.60 -33.48 55.10
N LEU A 311 -5.72 -34.28 56.17
CA LEU A 311 -4.56 -34.78 56.93
C LEU A 311 -3.70 -35.79 56.15
N LEU A 312 -4.28 -36.45 55.14
CA LEU A 312 -3.63 -37.51 54.36
C LEU A 312 -2.91 -37.02 53.10
N LYS A 313 -2.96 -35.73 52.77
CA LYS A 313 -2.26 -35.19 51.58
C LYS A 313 -0.82 -34.81 51.91
N LYS A 314 0.14 -35.66 51.53
CA LYS A 314 1.57 -35.35 51.58
C LYS A 314 1.96 -34.41 50.43
N ALA A 315 2.85 -33.45 50.69
CA ALA A 315 3.34 -32.48 49.71
C ALA A 315 3.97 -33.15 48.46
N PRO A 316 3.90 -32.55 47.25
CA PRO A 316 4.44 -33.14 46.03
C PRO A 316 5.98 -33.22 46.09
N SER A 317 6.55 -34.38 45.78
CA SER A 317 8.01 -34.54 45.68
C SER A 317 8.52 -33.92 44.38
N LEU A 318 9.29 -32.84 44.47
CA LEU A 318 9.98 -32.22 43.33
C LEU A 318 11.42 -32.75 43.26
N ALA A 319 11.63 -33.81 42.48
CA ALA A 319 12.97 -34.20 42.03
C ALA A 319 13.38 -33.33 40.82
N PRO A 320 14.57 -32.71 40.81
CA PRO A 320 14.96 -31.78 39.76
C PRO A 320 15.38 -32.53 38.48
N LYS A 321 14.62 -32.39 37.39
CA LYS A 321 15.05 -32.77 36.03
C LYS A 321 15.73 -31.57 35.36
N LYS A 322 17.00 -31.72 34.99
CA LYS A 322 17.77 -30.76 34.19
C LYS A 322 17.30 -30.81 32.73
N PHE A 323 16.94 -29.67 32.14
CA PHE A 323 16.76 -29.51 30.69
C PHE A 323 17.87 -28.59 30.17
N SER A 324 18.67 -29.08 29.20
CA SER A 324 19.76 -28.34 28.56
C SER A 324 19.36 -27.91 27.13
N TYR A 325 19.65 -26.65 26.82
CA TYR A 325 19.22 -25.86 25.66
C TYR A 325 20.05 -26.10 24.38
N VAL A 326 20.13 -27.33 23.86
CA VAL A 326 20.89 -27.59 22.60
C VAL A 326 20.24 -28.56 21.61
N ASP A 327 18.95 -28.90 21.74
CA ASP A 327 18.25 -29.83 20.82
C ASP A 327 17.18 -29.16 19.92
N SER A 328 17.06 -27.83 19.90
CA SER A 328 16.00 -27.14 19.14
C SER A 328 16.41 -26.62 17.75
N LEU A 329 17.57 -27.04 17.20
CA LEU A 329 18.05 -26.55 15.91
C LEU A 329 18.29 -27.61 14.82
N THR A 330 17.63 -28.77 14.90
CA THR A 330 17.61 -29.72 13.78
C THR A 330 16.26 -30.42 13.65
N GLY A 331 15.53 -30.13 12.57
CA GLY A 331 14.52 -31.05 12.04
C GLY A 331 13.22 -30.39 11.58
N GLY A 332 13.11 -30.12 10.28
CA GLY A 332 11.85 -29.66 9.69
C GLY A 332 11.84 -29.60 8.17
N VAL A 333 12.27 -30.67 7.50
CA VAL A 333 12.06 -30.85 6.05
C VAL A 333 11.23 -32.12 5.85
N ARG A 334 10.02 -31.99 5.30
CA ARG A 334 9.46 -32.86 4.24
C ARG A 334 7.98 -32.55 3.93
N SER A 335 7.73 -32.32 2.65
CA SER A 335 6.42 -32.29 1.97
C SER A 335 5.70 -33.64 2.03
N PRO A 336 4.36 -33.69 1.93
CA PRO A 336 3.62 -34.92 1.64
C PRO A 336 3.25 -35.04 0.15
N SER A 337 3.48 -36.22 -0.44
CA SER A 337 2.85 -36.64 -1.70
C SER A 337 2.11 -37.96 -1.49
N ALA A 338 0.81 -37.91 -1.84
CA ALA A 338 -0.07 -38.90 -2.45
C ALA A 338 -0.09 -40.40 -2.07
N ARG A 339 -1.35 -40.85 -1.88
CA ARG A 339 -2.01 -42.13 -2.23
C ARG A 339 -1.97 -43.30 -1.24
N HIS A 340 -3.17 -43.70 -0.80
CA HIS A 340 -3.76 -44.99 -1.20
C HIS A 340 -5.24 -44.81 -1.54
#